data_AF-A0AAW0R9X6-F1
#
_entry.id   AF-A0AAW0R9X6-F1
#
_cell.length_a   1.000
_cell.length_b   1.000
_cell.length_c   1.000
_cell.angle_alpha   90.00
_cell.angle_beta   90.00
_cell.angle_gamma   90.00
#
_symmetry.space_group_name_H-M   'P 1'
#
loop_
_entity.id
_entity.type
_entity.pdbx_description
1 polymer ?
#
loop_
_entity_poly.entity_id
_entity_poly.type
_entity_poly.pdbx_seq_one_letter_code
_entity_poly.pdbx_strand_id
1 'polypeptide(L)' 'MNVMTSKPEFDLSYATDFYDWDSLGEAQIVDFGGAQGHFALALTARHRCLSFVVQDMHQVVMKAEAD' A
#
# COMPACT_ATOMS: atom_id res chain seq x y z
N MET A 1 -7.32 2.02 16.08
CA MET A 1 -6.52 3.02 15.33
C MET A 1 -7.49 3.84 14.48
N ASN A 2 -8.03 4.96 14.98
CA ASN A 2 -9.04 5.72 14.23
C ASN A 2 -8.76 7.24 14.18
N VAL A 3 -7.57 7.66 14.62
CA VAL A 3 -7.18 9.08 14.70
C VAL A 3 -6.22 9.47 13.57
N MET A 4 -5.46 8.53 13.02
CA MET A 4 -4.53 8.80 11.90
C MET A 4 -5.27 8.81 10.56
N THR A 5 -6.04 7.77 10.22
CA THR A 5 -6.74 7.66 8.94
C THR A 5 -7.96 8.57 8.77
N SER A 6 -8.40 9.27 9.82
CA SER A 6 -9.57 10.16 9.78
C SER A 6 -9.23 11.61 9.44
N LYS A 7 -7.94 11.96 9.38
CA LYS A 7 -7.50 13.32 9.01
C LYS A 7 -7.19 13.36 7.52
N PRO A 8 -7.58 14.44 6.81
CA PRO A 8 -7.29 14.59 5.39
C PRO A 8 -5.79 14.42 5.06
N GLU A 9 -4.90 14.81 5.97
CA GLU A 9 -3.45 14.73 5.79
C GLU A 9 -2.90 13.30 5.64
N PHE A 10 -3.68 12.27 6.00
CA PHE A 10 -3.31 10.86 5.84
C PHE A 10 -4.16 10.17 4.77
N ASP A 11 -4.82 10.93 3.90
CA ASP A 11 -5.58 10.37 2.80
C ASP A 11 -4.65 9.66 1.81
N LEU A 12 -5.07 8.48 1.37
CA LEU A 12 -4.32 7.61 0.47
C LEU A 12 -4.01 8.27 -0.88
N SER A 13 -4.85 9.21 -1.32
CA SER A 13 -4.67 9.98 -2.56
C SER A 13 -3.33 10.70 -2.62
N TYR A 14 -2.83 11.21 -1.49
CA TYR A 14 -1.54 11.91 -1.46
C TYR A 14 -0.37 11.02 -1.92
N ALA A 15 -0.38 9.74 -1.53
CA ALA A 15 0.65 8.80 -1.94
C ALA A 15 0.38 8.17 -3.30
N THR A 16 -0.88 8.05 -3.73
CA THR A 16 -1.23 7.36 -4.99
C THR A 16 -1.33 8.28 -6.21
N ASP A 17 -1.65 9.57 -6.01
CA ASP A 17 -1.93 10.52 -7.11
C ASP A 17 -0.79 11.51 -7.37
N PHE A 18 0.04 11.79 -6.36
CA PHE A 18 1.01 12.88 -6.40
C PHE A 18 2.49 12.44 -6.42
N TYR A 19 2.73 11.13 -6.52
CA TYR A 19 4.05 10.57 -6.79
C TYR A 19 4.06 9.90 -8.16
N ASP A 20 5.14 10.08 -8.93
CA ASP A 20 5.28 9.50 -10.27
C ASP A 20 5.70 8.04 -10.21
N TRP A 21 4.72 7.17 -9.92
CA TRP A 21 4.92 5.72 -9.84
C TRP A 21 5.31 5.09 -11.18
N ASP A 22 4.89 5.68 -12.30
CA ASP A 22 5.21 5.17 -13.64
C ASP A 22 6.69 5.34 -13.98
N SER A 23 7.36 6.35 -13.40
CA SER A 23 8.81 6.56 -13.58
C SER A 23 9.67 5.38 -13.12
N LEU A 24 9.14 4.50 -12.26
CA LEU A 24 9.84 3.30 -11.79
C LEU A 24 9.92 2.19 -12.85
N GLY A 25 9.05 2.21 -13.86
CA GLY A 25 8.95 1.14 -14.85
C GLY A 25 8.50 -0.21 -14.25
N GLU A 26 9.10 -1.30 -14.70
CA GLU A 26 8.87 -2.63 -14.10
C GLU A 26 9.67 -2.75 -12.80
N ALA A 27 8.96 -2.77 -11.67
CA ALA A 27 9.57 -2.72 -10.35
C ALA A 27 8.80 -3.54 -9.30
N GLN A 28 9.51 -3.91 -8.24
CA GLN A 28 8.92 -4.48 -7.03
C GLN A 28 9.03 -3.48 -5.88
N ILE A 29 7.90 -3.20 -5.23
CA ILE A 29 7.80 -2.32 -4.08
C ILE A 29 7.60 -3.17 -2.82
N VAL A 30 8.32 -2.83 -1.76
CA VAL A 30 8.12 -3.42 -0.43
C VAL A 30 7.34 -2.43 0.42
N ASP A 31 6.09 -2.76 0.75
CA ASP A 31 5.19 -1.94 1.58
C ASP A 31 5.33 -2.36 3.05
N PHE A 32 6.16 -1.61 3.79
CA PHE A 32 6.51 -1.93 5.18
C PHE A 32 5.48 -1.33 6.16
N GLY A 33 4.86 -2.18 6.98
CA GLY A 33 3.72 -1.80 7.81
C GLY A 33 2.43 -1.61 7.01
N GLY A 34 2.33 -2.24 5.84
CA GLY A 34 1.20 -2.09 4.92
C GLY A 34 -0.10 -2.77 5.36
N ALA A 35 -0.12 -3.40 6.54
CA ALA A 35 -1.26 -4.12 7.10
C ALA A 35 -1.85 -5.15 6.12
N GLN A 36 -3.10 -4.96 5.69
CA GLN A 36 -3.79 -5.83 4.72
C GLN A 36 -3.52 -5.43 3.26
N GLY A 37 -2.60 -4.49 3.00
CA GLY A 37 -2.16 -4.14 1.64
C GLY A 37 -3.07 -3.16 0.90
N HIS A 38 -3.89 -2.37 1.59
CA HIS A 38 -4.80 -1.41 0.95
C HIS A 38 -4.08 -0.45 -0.01
N PHE A 39 -2.88 0.02 0.36
CA PHE A 39 -2.07 0.88 -0.48
C PHE A 39 -1.53 0.15 -1.72
N ALA A 40 -0.94 -1.03 -1.51
CA ALA A 40 -0.45 -1.89 -2.59
C ALA A 40 -1.55 -2.24 -3.61
N LEU A 41 -2.76 -2.55 -3.13
CA LEU A 41 -3.92 -2.85 -3.98
C LEU A 41 -4.38 -1.62 -4.79
N ALA A 42 -4.41 -0.45 -4.16
CA ALA A 42 -4.77 0.80 -4.84
C ALA A 42 -3.78 1.15 -5.96
N LEU A 43 -2.48 0.94 -5.75
CA LEU A 43 -1.46 1.20 -6.76
C LEU A 43 -1.44 0.18 -7.88
N THR A 44 -1.50 -1.12 -7.58
CA THR A 44 -1.48 -2.18 -8.62
C THR A 44 -2.67 -2.11 -9.58
N ALA A 45 -3.82 -1.60 -9.12
CA ALA A 45 -4.97 -1.35 -9.98
C ALA A 45 -4.70 -0.30 -11.07
N ARG A 46 -3.75 0.63 -10.83
CA ARG A 46 -3.44 1.77 -11.70
C ARG A 46 -2.14 1.57 -12.48
N HIS A 47 -1.15 0.92 -11.86
CA HIS A 47 0.21 0.72 -12.39
C HIS A 47 0.51 -0.77 -12.50
N ARG A 48 0.09 -1.40 -13.61
CA ARG A 48 0.20 -2.86 -13.79
C ARG A 48 1.64 -3.39 -13.94
N CYS A 49 2.61 -2.52 -14.17
CA CYS A 49 4.03 -2.88 -14.21
C CYS A 49 4.67 -2.99 -12.82
N LEU A 50 3.95 -2.62 -11.77
CA LEU A 50 4.44 -2.69 -10.39
C LEU A 50 3.95 -3.98 -9.73
N SER A 51 4.86 -4.62 -9.00
CA SER A 51 4.57 -5.74 -8.10
C SER A 51 4.85 -5.33 -6.66
N PHE A 52 4.19 -5.98 -5.70
CA PHE A 52 4.26 -5.61 -4.29
C PHE A 52 4.56 -6.79 -3.39
N VAL A 53 5.35 -6.53 -2.36
CA VAL A 53 5.49 -7.38 -1.17
C VAL A 53 5.05 -6.55 0.03
N VAL A 54 3.91 -6.89 0.61
CA VAL A 54 3.43 -6.26 1.84
C VAL A 54 4.07 -6.97 3.03
N GLN A 55 4.74 -6.21 3.89
CA GLN A 55 5.39 -6.73 5.09
C GLN A 55 4.78 -6.07 6.33
N ASP A 56 4.46 -6.88 7.33
CA ASP A 56 4.00 -6.41 8.63
C ASP A 56 4.45 -7.37 9.73
N MET A 57 4.10 -7.06 10.97
CA MET A 57 4.28 -7.96 12.10
C MET A 57 3.56 -9.29 11.84
N HIS A 58 4.16 -10.38 12.29
CA HIS A 58 3.66 -11.74 12.05
C HIS A 58 2.16 -11.91 12.37
N GLN A 59 1.69 -11.37 13.49
CA GLN A 59 0.28 -11.44 13.87
C GLN A 59 -0.69 -10.68 12.93
N VAL A 60 -0.21 -9.67 12.21
CA VAL A 60 -0.99 -8.89 11.25
C VAL A 60 -1.08 -9.65 9.94
N VAL A 61 0.05 -10.19 9.46
CA VAL A 61 0.11 -11.04 8.27
C VAL A 61 -0.80 -12.26 8.41
N MET A 62 -0.75 -12.95 9.56
CA MET A 62 -1.61 -14.10 9.85
C MET A 62 -3.11 -13.78 9.79
N LYS A 63 -3.50 -12.54 10.10
CA LYS A 63 -4.89 -12.10 9.97
C LYS A 63 -5.27 -11.80 8.53
N ALA A 64 -4.34 -11.28 7.73
CA ALA A 64 -4.58 -10.98 6.32
C ALA A 64 -4.78 -12.25 5.48
N GLU A 65 -4.16 -13.37 5.85
CA GLU A 65 -4.37 -14.68 5.18
C GLU A 65 -5.75 -15.31 5.48
N ALA A 66 -6.46 -14.83 6.50
CA ALA A 66 -7.73 -15.40 6.96
C ALA A 66 -8.97 -14.69 6.39
N ASP A 67 -8.79 -13.55 5.73
CA ASP A 67 -9.82 -12.73 5.06
C ASP A 67 -9.83 -13.00 3.53
#